data_AF-A0A843EZ39-F1
#
_entry.id   AF-A0A843EZ39-F1
#
_cell.length_a   1.000
_cell.length_b   1.000
_cell.length_c   1.000
_cell.angle_alpha   90.00
_cell.angle_beta   90.00
_cell.angle_gamma   90.00
#
_symmetry.space_group_name_H-M   'P 1'
#
loop_
_entity.id
_entity.type
_entity.pdbx_description
1 polymer ?
#
loop_
_entity_poly.entity_id
_entity_poly.type
_entity_poly.pdbx_seq_one_letter_code
_entity_poly.pdbx_strand_id
1 'polypeptide(L)'
;MELMKSSIKAIIGNIVSAEEFLDEEELDKFENIIIESKNVFVTGAGRSGLAAKAFAMRLMHLGVSAYVVGETISPAIYEDDCIVAISGSGETNTIVSAATIAKKRGSKVLAVTSYTES
;
A
#
# COMPACT_ATOMS: atom_id res chain seq x y z
N MET A 1 9.87 -25.07 -21.42
CA MET A 1 8.47 -25.39 -21.02
C MET A 1 8.39 -25.83 -19.55
N GLU A 2 9.21 -26.77 -19.11
CA GLU A 2 9.19 -27.28 -17.74
C GLU A 2 9.49 -26.22 -16.68
N LEU A 3 10.56 -25.44 -16.85
CA LEU A 3 10.93 -24.32 -15.97
C LEU A 3 9.81 -23.26 -15.86
N MET A 4 9.13 -22.96 -16.97
CA MET A 4 8.02 -22.01 -16.97
C MET A 4 6.84 -22.53 -16.13
N LYS A 5 6.51 -23.82 -16.29
CA LYS A 5 5.44 -24.47 -15.52
C LYS A 5 5.77 -24.53 -14.04
N SER A 6 7.02 -24.84 -13.68
CA SER A 6 7.44 -24.86 -12.26
C SER A 6 7.42 -23.46 -11.65
N SER A 7 7.87 -22.43 -12.37
CA SER A 7 7.78 -21.04 -11.89
C SER A 7 6.34 -20.58 -11.68
N ILE A 8 5.42 -20.88 -12.61
CA ILE A 8 4.00 -20.54 -12.45
C ILE A 8 3.42 -21.23 -11.20
N LYS A 9 3.71 -22.52 -10.99
CA LYS A 9 3.27 -23.25 -9.80
C LYS A 9 3.81 -22.64 -8.52
N ALA A 10 5.09 -22.25 -8.49
CA ALA A 10 5.71 -21.61 -7.34
C ALA A 10 5.05 -20.26 -7.03
N ILE A 11 4.76 -19.44 -8.05
CA ILE A 11 4.08 -18.15 -7.87
C ILE A 11 2.67 -18.35 -7.29
N ILE A 12 1.88 -19.27 -7.85
CA ILE A 12 0.53 -19.58 -7.34
C ILE A 12 0.62 -20.08 -5.90
N GLY A 13 1.58 -20.97 -5.61
CA GLY A 13 1.81 -21.47 -4.25
C GLY A 13 2.08 -20.35 -3.25
N ASN A 14 2.95 -19.40 -3.60
CA ASN A 14 3.23 -18.24 -2.74
C ASN A 14 2.00 -17.34 -2.52
N ILE A 15 1.12 -17.18 -3.53
CA ILE A 15 -0.10 -16.40 -3.39
C ILE A 15 -1.07 -17.08 -2.42
N VAL A 16 -1.24 -18.40 -2.54
CA VAL A 16 -2.11 -19.17 -1.64
C VAL A 16 -1.57 -19.12 -0.20
N SER A 17 -0.26 -19.31 0.00
CA SER A 17 0.33 -19.22 1.35
C SER A 17 0.25 -17.82 1.97
N ALA A 18 0.11 -16.76 1.18
CA ALA A 18 -0.03 -15.41 1.71
C ALA A 18 -1.35 -15.21 2.48
N GLU A 19 -2.39 -16.01 2.18
CA GLU A 19 -3.69 -15.99 2.87
C GLU A 19 -3.54 -16.32 4.36
N GLU A 20 -2.60 -17.19 4.73
CA GLU A 20 -2.35 -17.60 6.12
C GLU A 20 -1.88 -16.44 7.02
N PHE A 21 -1.44 -15.34 6.43
CA PHE A 21 -0.94 -14.16 7.14
C PHE A 21 -1.94 -12.99 7.14
N LEU A 22 -3.15 -13.21 6.62
CA LEU A 22 -4.21 -12.22 6.64
C LEU A 22 -4.99 -12.32 7.95
N ASP A 23 -4.99 -11.23 8.71
CA ASP A 23 -5.85 -11.06 9.87
C ASP A 23 -7.09 -10.27 9.47
N GLU A 24 -8.28 -10.86 9.62
CA GLU A 24 -9.54 -10.25 9.21
C GLU A 24 -9.81 -8.94 9.98
N GLU A 25 -9.46 -8.84 11.26
CA GLU A 25 -9.68 -7.62 12.04
C GLU A 25 -8.73 -6.49 11.61
N GLU A 26 -7.49 -6.82 11.24
CA GLU A 26 -6.57 -5.82 10.67
C GLU A 26 -7.02 -5.35 9.29
N LEU A 27 -7.54 -6.25 8.46
CA LEU A 27 -8.11 -5.90 7.16
C LEU A 27 -9.33 -5.00 7.29
N ASP A 28 -10.25 -5.29 8.23
CA ASP A 28 -11.39 -4.43 8.50
C ASP A 28 -10.96 -3.05 8.97
N LYS A 29 -9.94 -2.95 9.85
CA LYS A 29 -9.38 -1.66 10.27
C LYS A 29 -8.75 -0.91 9.10
N PHE A 30 -8.02 -1.62 8.22
CA PHE A 30 -7.39 -1.05 7.04
C PHE A 30 -8.43 -0.48 6.06
N GLU A 31 -9.50 -1.23 5.79
CA GLU A 31 -10.61 -0.81 4.94
C GLU A 31 -11.34 0.40 5.53
N ASN A 32 -11.69 0.36 6.82
CA ASN A 32 -12.39 1.46 7.48
C ASN A 32 -11.59 2.76 7.41
N ILE A 33 -10.27 2.72 7.63
CA ILE A 33 -9.41 3.91 7.51
C ILE A 33 -9.45 4.46 6.07
N ILE A 34 -9.43 3.60 5.06
CA ILE A 34 -9.51 4.02 3.65
C ILE A 34 -10.85 4.70 3.35
N ILE A 35 -11.96 4.14 3.83
CA ILE A 35 -13.31 4.65 3.57
C ILE A 35 -13.56 5.98 4.30
N GLU A 36 -13.06 6.13 5.52
CA GLU A 36 -13.24 7.33 6.34
C GLU A 36 -12.31 8.48 5.94
N SER A 37 -11.20 8.17 5.27
CA SER A 37 -10.23 9.19 4.83
C SER A 37 -10.77 10.01 3.67
N LYS A 38 -10.53 11.31 3.71
CA LYS A 38 -10.91 12.23 2.63
C LYS A 38 -10.12 11.97 1.36
N ASN A 39 -8.81 11.79 1.47
CA ASN A 39 -7.94 11.34 0.38
C ASN A 39 -7.06 10.17 0.83
N VAL A 40 -6.79 9.27 -0.12
CA VAL A 40 -5.90 8.12 0.06
C VAL A 40 -4.65 8.31 -0.78
N PHE A 41 -3.52 8.56 -0.13
CA PHE A 41 -2.23 8.61 -0.80
C PHE A 41 -1.63 7.22 -0.83
N VAL A 42 -1.07 6.79 -1.96
CA VAL A 42 -0.35 5.52 -2.05
C VAL A 42 1.11 5.77 -2.42
N THR A 43 2.02 4.99 -1.85
CA THR A 43 3.44 5.08 -2.17
C THR A 43 4.11 3.73 -2.14
N GLY A 44 5.08 3.52 -3.03
CA GLY A 44 5.87 2.31 -3.14
C GLY A 44 7.05 2.53 -4.09
N ALA A 45 8.13 1.79 -3.92
CA ALA A 45 9.33 1.91 -4.77
C ALA A 45 9.40 0.79 -5.81
N GLY A 46 9.91 1.10 -7.01
CA GLY A 46 10.11 0.12 -8.08
C GLY A 46 8.83 -0.66 -8.43
N ARG A 47 8.88 -1.99 -8.35
CA ARG A 47 7.72 -2.85 -8.63
C ARG A 47 6.58 -2.65 -7.63
N SER A 48 6.88 -2.39 -6.37
CA SER A 48 5.85 -2.05 -5.37
C SER A 48 5.16 -0.72 -5.72
N GLY A 49 5.88 0.22 -6.34
CA GLY A 49 5.29 1.45 -6.87
C GLY A 49 4.31 1.21 -8.02
N LEU A 50 4.58 0.23 -8.89
CA LEU A 50 3.63 -0.16 -9.95
C LEU A 50 2.37 -0.79 -9.35
N ALA A 51 2.51 -1.66 -8.35
CA ALA A 51 1.37 -2.23 -7.62
C ALA A 51 0.57 -1.13 -6.89
N ALA A 52 1.25 -0.18 -6.23
CA ALA A 52 0.63 0.98 -5.59
C ALA A 52 -0.19 1.80 -6.60
N LYS A 53 0.37 2.09 -7.79
CA LYS A 53 -0.34 2.80 -8.87
C LYS A 53 -1.58 2.05 -9.35
N ALA A 54 -1.49 0.73 -9.51
CA ALA A 54 -2.64 -0.10 -9.86
C ALA A 54 -3.72 -0.07 -8.77
N PHE A 55 -3.31 -0.08 -7.50
CA PHE A 55 -4.22 0.03 -6.36
C PHE A 55 -4.93 1.39 -6.30
N ALA A 56 -4.20 2.52 -6.37
CA ALA A 56 -4.81 3.85 -6.43
C ALA A 56 -5.76 4.00 -7.62
N MET A 57 -5.42 3.42 -8.77
CA MET A 57 -6.32 3.41 -9.92
C MET A 57 -7.63 2.65 -9.61
N ARG A 58 -7.59 1.53 -8.90
CA ARG A 58 -8.81 0.81 -8.49
C ARG A 58 -9.62 1.59 -7.47
N LEU A 59 -8.98 2.21 -6.48
CA LEU A 59 -9.64 3.09 -5.52
C LEU A 59 -10.39 4.23 -6.24
N MET A 60 -9.74 4.90 -7.20
CA MET A 60 -10.38 5.93 -8.01
C MET A 60 -11.62 5.42 -8.77
N HIS A 61 -11.54 4.24 -9.37
CA HIS A 61 -12.71 3.64 -10.04
C HIS A 61 -13.86 3.29 -9.09
N LEU A 62 -13.56 3.08 -7.80
CA LEU A 62 -14.56 2.86 -6.75
C LEU A 62 -15.11 4.19 -6.19
N GLY A 63 -14.66 5.34 -6.69
CA GLY A 63 -15.09 6.67 -6.24
C GLY A 63 -14.29 7.22 -5.06
N VAL A 64 -13.22 6.53 -4.63
CA VAL A 64 -12.33 7.00 -3.57
C VAL A 64 -11.35 8.03 -4.15
N SER A 65 -11.20 9.18 -3.48
CA SER A 65 -10.21 10.18 -3.85
C SER A 65 -8.81 9.65 -3.56
N ALA A 66 -8.08 9.19 -4.58
CA ALA A 66 -6.80 8.52 -4.42
C ALA A 66 -5.69 9.17 -5.26
N TYR A 67 -4.50 9.32 -4.65
CA TYR A 67 -3.33 9.96 -5.26
C TYR A 67 -2.07 9.13 -5.07
N VAL A 68 -1.12 9.24 -6.00
CA VAL A 68 0.15 8.53 -5.92
C VAL A 68 1.24 9.52 -5.56
N VAL A 69 1.92 9.31 -4.43
CA VAL A 69 2.96 10.23 -3.94
C VAL A 69 4.02 10.48 -5.00
N GLY A 70 4.31 11.75 -5.26
CA GLY A 70 5.31 12.20 -6.24
C GLY A 70 4.78 12.41 -7.65
N GLU A 71 3.54 12.07 -7.95
CA GLU A 71 2.91 12.36 -9.26
C GLU A 71 2.41 13.81 -9.33
N THR A 72 2.31 14.34 -10.56
CA THR A 72 2.12 15.77 -10.88
C THR A 72 0.90 16.43 -10.23
N ILE A 73 -0.20 15.71 -10.07
CA ILE A 73 -1.47 16.25 -9.57
C ILE A 73 -1.71 15.97 -8.09
N SER A 74 -0.73 15.40 -7.39
CA SER A 74 -0.89 15.02 -5.98
C SER A 74 -1.00 16.27 -5.10
N PRO A 75 -2.11 16.46 -4.39
CA PRO A 75 -2.25 17.60 -3.48
C PRO A 75 -1.39 17.39 -2.22
N ALA A 76 -1.38 18.40 -1.35
CA ALA A 76 -0.81 18.24 -0.03
C ALA A 76 -1.65 17.26 0.81
N ILE A 77 -0.97 16.42 1.58
CA ILE A 77 -1.61 15.54 2.58
C ILE A 77 -1.88 16.30 3.88
N TYR A 78 -3.04 16.04 4.48
CA TYR A 78 -3.55 16.64 5.72
C TYR A 78 -4.04 15.57 6.72
N GLU A 79 -4.53 16.01 7.88
CA GLU A 79 -4.92 15.15 9.00
C GLU A 79 -6.16 14.28 8.74
N ASP A 80 -7.02 14.70 7.81
CA ASP A 80 -8.22 13.99 7.35
C ASP A 80 -7.92 12.97 6.23
N ASP A 81 -6.66 12.82 5.84
CA ASP A 81 -6.20 11.88 4.82
C ASP A 81 -5.52 10.64 5.44
N CYS A 82 -5.28 9.62 4.61
CA CYS A 82 -4.35 8.52 4.94
C CYS A 82 -3.28 8.34 3.86
N ILE A 83 -2.19 7.66 4.24
CA ILE A 83 -1.17 7.14 3.32
C ILE A 83 -1.04 5.62 3.45
N VAL A 84 -1.06 4.93 2.31
CA VAL A 84 -0.73 3.50 2.16
C VAL A 84 0.71 3.38 1.69
N ALA A 85 1.60 2.97 2.58
CA ALA A 85 3.04 2.82 2.37
C ALA A 85 3.39 1.35 2.12
N ILE A 86 3.79 1.04 0.89
CA ILE A 86 4.10 -0.33 0.45
C ILE A 86 5.61 -0.54 0.37
N SER A 87 6.16 -1.33 1.29
CA SER A 87 7.57 -1.72 1.31
C SER A 87 7.73 -3.11 1.92
N GLY A 88 8.22 -4.06 1.13
CA GLY A 88 8.38 -5.44 1.62
C GLY A 88 9.33 -5.56 2.81
N SER A 89 10.41 -4.76 2.84
CA SER A 89 11.36 -4.73 3.96
C SER A 89 10.98 -3.74 5.06
N GLY A 90 9.99 -2.87 4.84
CA GLY A 90 9.69 -1.71 5.68
C GLY A 90 10.74 -0.59 5.67
N GLU A 91 12.00 -0.90 5.39
CA GLU A 91 13.14 0.03 5.49
C GLU A 91 13.38 0.91 4.25
N THR A 92 12.51 0.86 3.23
CA THR A 92 12.77 1.64 2.00
C THR A 92 12.72 3.15 2.30
N ASN A 93 13.88 3.80 2.33
CA ASN A 93 14.05 5.20 2.79
C ASN A 93 13.02 6.20 2.24
N THR A 94 12.72 6.16 0.94
CA THR A 94 11.74 7.08 0.33
C THR A 94 10.32 6.85 0.87
N ILE A 95 9.97 5.60 1.16
CA ILE A 95 8.67 5.19 1.69
C ILE A 95 8.56 5.53 3.18
N VAL A 96 9.59 5.19 3.96
CA VAL A 96 9.68 5.55 5.39
C VAL A 96 9.61 7.08 5.57
N SER A 97 10.31 7.83 4.72
CA SER A 97 10.29 9.29 4.76
C SER A 97 8.89 9.84 4.48
N ALA A 98 8.20 9.33 3.45
CA ALA A 98 6.83 9.75 3.12
C ALA A 98 5.85 9.42 4.26
N ALA A 99 5.91 8.20 4.81
CA ALA A 99 5.09 7.78 5.94
C ALA A 99 5.34 8.64 7.19
N THR A 100 6.61 8.96 7.48
CA THR A 100 6.99 9.82 8.61
C THR A 100 6.45 11.23 8.44
N ILE A 101 6.52 11.80 7.23
CA ILE A 101 5.97 13.13 6.93
C ILE A 101 4.45 13.15 7.08
N ALA A 102 3.76 12.14 6.57
CA ALA A 102 2.31 12.00 6.72
C ALA A 102 1.91 11.94 8.20
N LYS A 103 2.57 11.10 8.99
CA LYS A 103 2.35 10.99 10.44
C LYS A 103 2.58 12.32 11.17
N LYS A 104 3.64 13.06 10.81
CA LYS A 104 3.91 14.40 11.36
C LYS A 104 2.83 15.43 11.02
N ARG A 105 2.10 15.23 9.93
CA ARG A 105 0.95 16.07 9.52
C ARG A 105 -0.39 15.60 10.09
N GLY A 106 -0.39 14.59 10.96
CA GLY A 106 -1.60 14.05 11.59
C GLY A 106 -2.34 13.00 10.77
N SER A 107 -1.88 12.71 9.55
CA SER A 107 -2.48 11.70 8.68
C SER A 107 -2.27 10.29 9.20
N LYS A 108 -3.22 9.39 8.92
CA LYS A 108 -3.10 7.97 9.24
C LYS A 108 -2.09 7.29 8.31
N VAL A 109 -1.28 6.39 8.86
CA VAL A 109 -0.31 5.60 8.10
C VAL A 109 -0.74 4.14 8.11
N LEU A 110 -0.97 3.60 6.92
CA LEU A 110 -1.26 2.20 6.66
C LEU A 110 -0.02 1.59 6.00
N ALA A 111 0.62 0.62 6.64
CA ALA A 111 1.83 -0.03 6.13
C ALA A 111 1.50 -1.41 5.55
N VAL A 112 2.04 -1.70 4.36
CA VAL A 112 2.03 -3.05 3.77
C VAL A 112 3.48 -3.52 3.69
N THR A 113 3.86 -4.39 4.62
CA THR A 113 5.24 -4.88 4.84
C THR A 113 5.24 -6.33 5.31
N SER A 114 6.35 -7.03 5.12
CA SER A 114 6.55 -8.38 5.67
C SER A 114 7.17 -8.37 7.08
N TYR A 115 7.51 -7.19 7.62
CA TYR A 115 8.19 -7.04 8.91
C TYR A 115 7.42 -6.08 9.82
N THR A 116 6.75 -6.58 10.85
CA THR A 116 5.87 -5.77 11.73
C THR A 116 6.64 -4.75 12.59
N GLU A 117 7.90 -5.03 12.90
CA GLU A 117 8.76 -4.18 13.75
C GLU A 117 9.64 -3.20 12.94
N SER A 118 9.40 -3.09 11.62
CA SER A 118 10.20 -2.24 10.71
C SER A 118 9.79 -0.76 10.68
#